data_AF-A0A7C6ELM4-F1
#
_entry.id   AF-A0A7C6ELM4-F1
#
_cell.length_a   1.000
_cell.length_b   1.000
_cell.length_c   1.000
_cell.angle_alpha   90.00
_cell.angle_beta   90.00
_cell.angle_gamma   90.00
#
_symmetry.space_group_name_H-M   'P 1'
#
loop_
_entity.id
_entity.type
_entity.pdbx_description
1 polymer ?
#
loop_
_entity_poly.entity_id
_entity_poly.type
_entity_poly.pdbx_seq_one_letter_code
_entity_poly.pdbx_strand_id
1 'polypeptide(L)'
;MSNQNFKNEMLRLFEELVSVMEQTKRIRREDVPSKLIFEIHSMTENSKSKKFAESALWIDSEAAAALLEQGYIQRIRVEDSEKYALTFKGMAQCIQIKYGITLENQFLNFLELSDKRFNTVEQAKLQWDEKLASLSLILLAGTSPSSAIRLNNEQNKAALTEVFENILSCLQKFNLIGKEHNLRTVNRGEALSSALMSRLNSLPRKTNHYYIGKGSEYYFDIEKNNNIDEKKLLFLLRRIFIITTQIVTMKKCIRNYLT
;
A
#
# COMPACT_ATOMS: atom_id res chain seq x y z
N MET A 1 -22.95 -19.16 26.85
CA MET A 1 -23.44 -19.44 25.47
C MET A 1 -22.45 -20.28 24.64
N SER A 2 -22.91 -21.01 23.62
CA SER A 2 -22.02 -21.79 22.73
C SER A 2 -21.30 -20.87 21.73
N ASN A 3 -20.05 -21.21 21.38
CA ASN A 3 -19.23 -20.52 20.37
C ASN A 3 -19.97 -20.38 19.02
N GLN A 4 -20.90 -21.28 18.74
CA GLN A 4 -21.74 -21.25 17.55
C GLN A 4 -22.68 -20.03 17.50
N ASN A 5 -23.21 -19.60 18.65
CA ASN A 5 -24.13 -18.45 18.70
C ASN A 5 -23.42 -17.14 18.30
N PHE A 6 -22.21 -16.92 18.81
CA PHE A 6 -21.41 -15.74 18.45
C PHE A 6 -21.07 -15.69 16.96
N LYS A 7 -20.73 -16.85 16.37
CA LYS A 7 -20.45 -16.95 14.94
C LYS A 7 -21.69 -16.61 14.10
N ASN A 8 -22.85 -17.11 14.50
CA ASN A 8 -24.10 -16.85 13.80
C ASN A 8 -24.46 -15.35 13.80
N GLU A 9 -24.33 -14.68 14.95
CA GLU A 9 -24.58 -13.24 15.07
C GLU A 9 -23.63 -12.40 14.20
N MET A 10 -22.35 -12.74 14.21
CA MET A 10 -21.34 -12.05 13.40
C MET A 10 -21.59 -12.25 11.90
N LEU A 11 -21.99 -13.47 11.48
CA LEU A 11 -22.37 -13.74 10.08
C LEU A 11 -23.67 -13.03 9.69
N ARG A 12 -24.63 -12.86 10.61
CA ARG A 12 -25.85 -12.11 10.35
C ARG A 12 -25.56 -10.63 10.04
N LEU A 13 -24.69 -9.99 10.83
CA LEU A 13 -24.21 -8.63 10.53
C LEU A 13 -23.46 -8.58 9.19
N PHE A 14 -22.70 -9.62 8.88
CA PHE A 14 -21.95 -9.69 7.64
C PHE A 14 -22.86 -9.74 6.42
N GLU A 15 -23.91 -10.56 6.44
CA GLU A 15 -24.89 -10.60 5.34
C GLU A 15 -25.59 -9.26 5.15
N GLU A 16 -25.93 -8.57 6.24
CA GLU A 16 -26.57 -7.25 6.15
C GLU A 16 -25.63 -6.22 5.50
N LEU A 17 -24.36 -6.19 5.91
CA LEU A 17 -23.36 -5.34 5.28
C LEU A 17 -23.19 -5.67 3.79
N VAL A 18 -23.13 -6.96 3.43
CA VAL A 18 -23.04 -7.39 2.02
C VAL A 18 -24.26 -6.93 1.23
N SER A 19 -25.47 -7.10 1.77
CA SER A 19 -26.73 -6.64 1.16
C SER A 19 -26.72 -5.13 0.88
N VAL A 20 -26.35 -4.32 1.86
CA VAL A 20 -26.24 -2.86 1.72
C VAL A 20 -25.21 -2.47 0.66
N MET A 21 -24.09 -3.19 0.58
CA MET A 21 -23.04 -2.95 -0.40
C MET A 21 -23.46 -3.34 -1.82
N GLU A 22 -24.20 -4.45 -1.97
CA GLU A 22 -24.79 -4.92 -3.24
C GLU A 22 -25.85 -3.95 -3.77
N GLN A 23 -26.74 -3.45 -2.91
CA GLN A 23 -27.78 -2.48 -3.28
C GLN A 23 -27.19 -1.21 -3.88
N THR A 24 -26.01 -0.79 -3.43
CA THR A 24 -25.29 0.35 -4.01
C THR A 24 -24.48 0.02 -5.27
N LYS A 25 -24.58 -1.21 -5.78
CA LYS A 25 -23.83 -1.72 -6.95
C LYS A 25 -22.32 -1.54 -6.84
N ARG A 26 -21.79 -1.43 -5.62
CA ARG A 26 -20.34 -1.28 -5.37
C ARG A 26 -19.61 -2.61 -5.38
N ILE A 27 -20.27 -3.68 -4.95
CA ILE A 27 -19.72 -5.02 -4.94
C ILE A 27 -20.79 -6.00 -5.41
N ARG A 28 -20.36 -7.08 -6.08
CA ARG A 28 -21.21 -8.23 -6.36
C ARG A 28 -20.91 -9.33 -5.34
N ARG A 29 -21.85 -10.25 -5.10
CA ARG A 29 -21.68 -11.26 -4.04
C ARG A 29 -20.44 -12.12 -4.22
N GLU A 30 -20.15 -12.46 -5.47
CA GLU A 30 -18.96 -13.22 -5.87
C GLU A 30 -17.64 -12.51 -5.56
N ASP A 31 -17.65 -11.18 -5.50
CA ASP A 31 -16.48 -10.35 -5.25
C ASP A 31 -16.25 -10.07 -3.75
N VAL A 32 -17.21 -10.41 -2.89
CA VAL A 32 -17.15 -10.14 -1.44
C VAL A 32 -15.84 -10.57 -0.79
N PRO A 33 -15.33 -11.80 -1.00
CA PRO A 33 -14.13 -12.27 -0.30
C PRO A 33 -12.87 -11.47 -0.65
N SER A 34 -12.82 -10.86 -1.84
CA SER A 34 -11.64 -10.15 -2.35
C SER A 34 -11.76 -8.63 -2.28
N LYS A 35 -12.96 -8.06 -2.38
CA LYS A 35 -13.16 -6.61 -2.53
C LYS A 35 -13.82 -5.89 -1.36
N LEU A 36 -14.56 -6.58 -0.48
CA LEU A 36 -15.43 -5.91 0.51
C LEU A 36 -14.67 -4.93 1.41
N ILE A 37 -13.61 -5.42 2.07
CA ILE A 37 -12.76 -4.62 2.97
C ILE A 37 -12.14 -3.44 2.22
N PHE A 38 -11.65 -3.69 0.99
CA PHE A 38 -11.03 -2.66 0.16
C PHE A 38 -12.00 -1.55 -0.22
N GLU A 39 -13.21 -1.90 -0.66
CA GLU A 39 -14.22 -0.93 -1.08
C GLU A 39 -14.66 -0.06 0.09
N ILE A 40 -14.88 -0.64 1.27
CA ILE A 40 -15.27 0.11 2.48
C ILE A 40 -14.13 1.02 2.96
N HIS A 41 -12.89 0.51 3.02
CA HIS A 41 -11.72 1.31 3.40
C HIS A 41 -11.52 2.50 2.45
N SER A 42 -11.83 2.29 1.18
CA SER A 42 -11.68 3.26 0.12
C SER A 42 -12.74 4.36 0.07
N MET A 43 -13.73 4.32 0.95
CA MET A 43 -14.80 5.33 1.04
C MET A 43 -14.34 6.58 1.79
N THR A 44 -15.06 7.69 1.56
CA THR A 44 -14.98 8.84 2.48
C THR A 44 -15.53 8.44 3.85
N GLU A 45 -15.11 9.11 4.92
CA GLU A 45 -15.61 8.83 6.27
C GLU A 45 -17.14 8.95 6.33
N ASN A 46 -17.73 9.98 5.72
CA ASN A 46 -19.19 10.14 5.67
C ASN A 46 -19.89 8.95 4.99
N SER A 47 -19.35 8.47 3.87
CA SER A 47 -19.91 7.30 3.17
C SER A 47 -19.75 6.03 3.99
N LYS A 48 -18.59 5.85 4.63
CA LYS A 48 -18.29 4.70 5.49
C LYS A 48 -19.22 4.65 6.70
N SER A 49 -19.36 5.76 7.42
CA SER A 49 -20.27 5.91 8.57
C SER A 49 -21.71 5.63 8.17
N LYS A 50 -22.16 6.18 7.04
CA LYS A 50 -23.51 5.89 6.51
C LYS A 50 -23.71 4.40 6.25
N LYS A 51 -22.74 3.74 5.60
CA LYS A 51 -22.82 2.30 5.30
C LYS A 51 -22.87 1.44 6.56
N PHE A 52 -22.04 1.75 7.56
CA PHE A 52 -22.09 1.04 8.83
C PHE A 52 -23.41 1.25 9.58
N ALA A 53 -23.98 2.46 9.53
CA ALA A 53 -25.27 2.74 10.14
C ALA A 53 -26.42 1.99 9.43
N GLU A 54 -26.42 1.96 8.10
CA GLU A 54 -27.40 1.21 7.30
C GLU A 54 -27.31 -0.30 7.55
N SER A 55 -26.10 -0.84 7.73
CA SER A 55 -25.90 -2.27 7.97
C SER A 55 -26.02 -2.69 9.45
N ALA A 56 -26.29 -1.75 10.36
CA ALA A 56 -26.24 -2.02 11.78
C ALA A 56 -27.49 -2.79 12.24
N LEU A 57 -27.30 -3.84 13.05
CA LEU A 57 -28.38 -4.68 13.59
C LEU A 57 -28.36 -4.72 15.11
N TRP A 58 -29.48 -5.11 15.68
CA TRP A 58 -29.60 -5.46 17.09
C TRP A 58 -29.02 -6.84 17.35
N ILE A 59 -28.23 -6.98 18.41
CA ILE A 59 -27.64 -8.24 18.84
C ILE A 59 -28.02 -8.45 20.31
N ASP A 60 -28.21 -9.70 20.71
CA ASP A 60 -28.37 -10.07 22.12
C ASP A 60 -27.24 -9.51 22.99
N SER A 61 -27.56 -9.03 24.20
CA SER A 61 -26.61 -8.31 25.05
C SER A 61 -25.39 -9.13 25.49
N GLU A 62 -25.54 -10.44 25.71
CA GLU A 62 -24.42 -11.31 26.10
C GLU A 62 -23.47 -11.50 24.90
N ALA A 63 -24.02 -11.73 23.72
CA ALA A 63 -23.25 -11.82 22.48
C ALA A 63 -22.58 -10.50 22.10
N ALA A 64 -23.28 -9.38 22.26
CA ALA A 64 -22.74 -8.06 21.98
C ALA A 64 -21.53 -7.73 22.86
N ALA A 65 -21.61 -8.00 24.17
CA ALA A 65 -20.51 -7.74 25.10
C ALA A 65 -19.23 -8.49 24.70
N ALA A 66 -19.34 -9.79 24.43
CA ALA A 66 -18.19 -10.61 24.04
C ALA A 66 -17.58 -10.20 22.68
N LEU A 67 -18.43 -9.85 21.70
CA LEU A 67 -17.97 -9.42 20.37
C LEU A 67 -17.35 -8.01 20.39
N LEU A 68 -17.85 -7.11 21.25
CA LEU A 68 -17.28 -5.79 21.48
C LEU A 68 -15.91 -5.89 22.15
N GLU A 69 -15.80 -6.71 23.21
CA GLU A 69 -14.53 -6.94 23.92
C GLU A 69 -13.46 -7.49 22.97
N GLN A 70 -13.83 -8.38 22.07
CA GLN A 70 -12.94 -8.92 21.04
C GLN A 70 -12.71 -7.96 19.87
N GLY A 71 -13.40 -6.83 19.80
CA GLY A 71 -13.27 -5.81 18.76
C GLY A 71 -13.78 -6.23 17.38
N TYR A 72 -14.68 -7.23 17.30
CA TYR A 72 -15.29 -7.66 16.03
C TYR A 72 -16.46 -6.79 15.60
N ILE A 73 -17.13 -6.17 16.56
CA ILE A 73 -18.23 -5.23 16.31
C ILE A 73 -17.95 -3.89 16.97
N GLN A 74 -18.69 -2.87 16.54
CA GLN A 74 -18.67 -1.53 17.10
C GLN A 74 -20.11 -1.03 17.32
N ARG A 75 -20.27 -0.17 18.32
CA ARG A 75 -21.53 0.48 18.64
C ARG A 75 -21.84 1.56 17.60
N ILE A 76 -23.06 1.55 17.09
CA ILE A 76 -23.62 2.61 16.27
C ILE A 76 -24.87 3.14 16.99
N ARG A 77 -24.86 4.43 17.30
CA ARG A 77 -26.05 5.10 17.81
C ARG A 77 -26.92 5.50 16.62
N VAL A 78 -28.11 4.93 16.55
CA VAL A 78 -29.14 5.30 15.56
C VAL A 78 -30.35 5.74 16.35
N GLU A 79 -30.65 7.04 16.27
CA GLU A 79 -31.72 7.68 17.07
C GLU A 79 -31.49 7.41 18.57
N ASP A 80 -32.39 6.66 19.21
CA ASP A 80 -32.34 6.29 20.63
C ASP A 80 -32.02 4.80 20.87
N SER A 81 -31.54 4.11 19.82
CA SER A 81 -31.19 2.69 19.86
C SER A 81 -29.70 2.41 19.70
N GLU A 82 -29.19 1.45 20.47
CA GLU A 82 -27.84 0.91 20.29
C GLU A 82 -27.89 -0.26 19.30
N LYS A 83 -27.38 -0.02 18.10
CA LYS A 83 -27.16 -1.07 17.11
C LYS A 83 -25.68 -1.36 16.97
N TYR A 84 -25.36 -2.47 16.32
CA TYR A 84 -24.00 -2.93 16.13
C TYR A 84 -23.68 -3.11 14.66
N ALA A 85 -22.48 -2.73 14.26
CA ALA A 85 -21.93 -2.99 12.94
C ALA A 85 -20.60 -3.71 13.06
N LEU A 86 -20.19 -4.43 12.02
CA LEU A 86 -18.87 -5.07 11.98
C LEU A 86 -17.74 -4.04 11.92
N THR A 87 -16.64 -4.34 12.61
CA THR A 87 -15.34 -3.70 12.37
C THR A 87 -14.63 -4.36 11.19
N PHE A 88 -13.51 -3.81 10.72
CA PHE A 88 -12.66 -4.49 9.72
C PHE A 88 -12.15 -5.84 10.21
N LYS A 89 -11.86 -5.97 11.51
CA LYS A 89 -11.49 -7.23 12.14
C LYS A 89 -12.64 -8.24 12.05
N GLY A 90 -13.87 -7.80 12.36
CA GLY A 90 -15.06 -8.62 12.24
C GLY A 90 -15.34 -9.07 10.81
N MET A 91 -15.24 -8.15 9.84
CA MET A 91 -15.37 -8.48 8.41
C MET A 91 -14.34 -9.55 7.99
N ALA A 92 -13.07 -9.38 8.37
CA ALA A 92 -12.03 -10.32 7.99
C ALA A 92 -12.26 -11.72 8.58
N GLN A 93 -12.73 -11.77 9.83
CA GLN A 93 -13.11 -13.02 10.49
C GLN A 93 -14.30 -13.69 9.79
N CYS A 94 -15.33 -12.94 9.41
CA CYS A 94 -16.47 -13.47 8.66
C CYS A 94 -16.04 -14.01 7.30
N ILE A 95 -15.15 -13.32 6.59
CA ILE A 95 -14.63 -13.79 5.30
C ILE A 95 -13.90 -15.12 5.46
N GLN A 96 -13.08 -15.24 6.51
CA GLN A 96 -12.37 -16.48 6.82
C GLN A 96 -13.35 -17.62 7.15
N ILE A 97 -14.37 -17.38 7.99
CA ILE A 97 -15.35 -18.39 8.38
C ILE A 97 -16.21 -18.83 7.19
N LYS A 98 -16.69 -17.88 6.38
CA LYS A 98 -17.67 -18.15 5.32
C LYS A 98 -17.04 -18.64 4.02
N TYR A 99 -15.85 -18.16 3.68
CA TYR A 99 -15.20 -18.42 2.39
C TYR A 99 -13.86 -19.14 2.50
N GLY A 100 -13.36 -19.41 3.71
CA GLY A 100 -12.09 -20.10 3.92
C GLY A 100 -10.84 -19.27 3.54
N ILE A 101 -10.99 -17.97 3.27
CA ILE A 101 -9.87 -17.11 2.88
C ILE A 101 -9.13 -16.64 4.14
N THR A 102 -7.84 -16.98 4.24
CA THR A 102 -6.99 -16.57 5.37
C THR A 102 -6.83 -15.05 5.42
N LEU A 103 -6.57 -14.51 6.62
CA LEU A 103 -6.30 -13.07 6.79
C LEU A 103 -5.12 -12.60 5.93
N GLU A 104 -4.09 -13.44 5.78
CA GLU A 104 -2.94 -13.16 4.90
C GLU A 104 -3.37 -12.97 3.45
N ASN A 105 -4.17 -13.90 2.90
CA ASN A 105 -4.67 -13.79 1.53
C ASN A 105 -5.63 -12.60 1.36
N GLN A 106 -6.46 -12.30 2.36
CA GLN A 106 -7.30 -11.09 2.34
C GLN A 106 -6.45 -9.81 2.29
N PHE A 107 -5.37 -9.75 3.08
CA PHE A 107 -4.46 -8.62 3.08
C PHE A 107 -3.71 -8.47 1.75
N LEU A 108 -3.21 -9.57 1.17
CA LEU A 108 -2.57 -9.56 -0.15
C LEU A 108 -3.54 -9.05 -1.23
N ASN A 109 -4.78 -9.52 -1.24
CA ASN A 109 -5.81 -9.05 -2.17
C ASN A 109 -6.10 -7.55 -2.00
N PHE A 110 -6.23 -7.08 -0.75
CA PHE A 110 -6.42 -5.67 -0.45
C PHE A 110 -5.27 -4.82 -1.00
N LEU A 111 -4.03 -5.28 -0.80
CA LEU A 111 -2.83 -4.64 -1.31
C LEU A 111 -2.86 -4.56 -2.83
N GLU A 112 -3.19 -5.65 -3.54
CA GLU A 112 -3.29 -5.65 -5.00
C GLU A 112 -4.36 -4.69 -5.54
N LEU A 113 -5.54 -4.63 -4.90
CA LEU A 113 -6.60 -3.70 -5.29
C LEU A 113 -6.19 -2.24 -5.04
N SER A 114 -5.47 -1.99 -3.94
CA SER A 114 -4.89 -0.67 -3.66
C SER A 114 -3.93 -0.24 -4.75
N ASP A 115 -3.06 -1.13 -5.22
CA ASP A 115 -2.14 -0.85 -6.34
C ASP A 115 -2.90 -0.57 -7.64
N LYS A 116 -3.96 -1.33 -7.92
CA LYS A 116 -4.81 -1.11 -9.11
C LYS A 116 -5.46 0.27 -9.13
N ARG A 117 -5.81 0.84 -7.96
CA ARG A 117 -6.37 2.20 -7.88
C ARG A 117 -5.40 3.30 -8.28
N PHE A 118 -4.09 3.05 -8.22
CA PHE A 118 -3.09 4.01 -8.68
C PHE A 118 -2.96 4.09 -10.20
N ASN A 119 -3.85 3.42 -10.96
CA ASN A 119 -4.07 3.61 -12.40
C ASN A 119 -2.78 3.74 -13.23
N THR A 120 -1.76 2.94 -12.91
CA THR A 120 -0.54 2.94 -13.71
C THR A 120 -0.85 2.27 -15.03
N VAL A 121 -0.77 3.03 -16.12
CA VAL A 121 -0.89 2.58 -17.52
C VAL A 121 0.08 1.42 -17.83
N GLU A 122 1.10 1.23 -16.99
CA GLU A 122 1.97 0.06 -16.99
C GLU A 122 2.01 -0.61 -15.60
N GLN A 123 1.35 -1.77 -15.47
CA GLN A 123 1.59 -2.69 -14.34
C GLN A 123 3.00 -3.30 -14.35
N ALA A 124 3.81 -2.99 -15.37
CA ALA A 124 5.17 -3.48 -15.54
C ALA A 124 6.00 -3.28 -14.28
N LYS A 125 6.72 -4.33 -13.88
CA LYS A 125 7.65 -4.31 -12.74
C LYS A 125 8.74 -3.27 -12.98
N LEU A 126 9.21 -2.63 -11.91
CA LEU A 126 10.41 -1.80 -11.98
C LEU A 126 11.61 -2.68 -12.35
N GLN A 127 12.36 -2.23 -13.36
CA GLN A 127 13.66 -2.78 -13.73
C GLN A 127 14.71 -2.45 -12.64
N TRP A 128 15.88 -3.09 -12.70
CA TRP A 128 16.88 -2.94 -11.65
C TRP A 128 17.37 -1.49 -11.48
N ASP A 129 17.53 -0.76 -12.59
CA ASP A 129 17.95 0.64 -12.64
C ASP A 129 16.86 1.58 -12.14
N GLU A 130 15.61 1.28 -12.47
CA GLU A 130 14.43 1.96 -11.92
C GLU A 130 14.31 1.76 -10.40
N LYS A 131 14.54 0.54 -9.89
CA LYS A 131 14.56 0.26 -8.44
C LYS A 131 15.69 1.01 -7.74
N LEU A 132 16.88 1.00 -8.34
CA LEU A 132 18.06 1.71 -7.85
C LEU A 132 17.75 3.20 -7.71
N ALA A 133 17.38 3.86 -8.82
CA ALA A 133 17.06 5.28 -8.82
C ALA A 133 15.93 5.63 -7.85
N SER A 134 14.88 4.80 -7.82
CA SER A 134 13.74 5.06 -6.95
C SER A 134 14.12 5.03 -5.47
N LEU A 135 14.87 4.01 -5.05
CA LEU A 135 15.33 3.88 -3.67
C LEU A 135 16.32 4.99 -3.29
N SER A 136 17.20 5.38 -4.22
CA SER A 136 18.13 6.50 -4.01
C SER A 136 17.42 7.82 -3.79
N LEU A 137 16.42 8.15 -4.60
CA LEU A 137 15.66 9.39 -4.43
C LEU A 137 14.89 9.41 -3.10
N ILE A 138 14.31 8.28 -2.69
CA ILE A 138 13.61 8.18 -1.39
C ILE A 138 14.60 8.40 -0.24
N LEU A 139 15.77 7.77 -0.28
CA LEU A 139 16.78 7.88 0.79
C LEU A 139 17.43 9.27 0.85
N LEU A 140 17.56 9.95 -0.28
CA LEU A 140 18.05 11.32 -0.36
C LEU A 140 16.96 12.38 -0.12
N ALA A 141 15.75 11.96 0.28
CA ALA A 141 14.59 12.83 0.46
C ALA A 141 14.27 13.72 -0.75
N GLY A 142 14.56 13.24 -1.97
CA GLY A 142 14.15 13.85 -3.22
C GLY A 142 12.65 13.64 -3.44
N THR A 143 11.82 14.21 -2.58
CA THR A 143 10.38 13.96 -2.43
C THR A 143 9.49 15.16 -2.70
N SER A 144 10.09 16.30 -3.10
CA SER A 144 9.38 17.49 -3.54
C SER A 144 10.25 18.33 -4.48
N PRO A 145 9.68 19.33 -5.15
CA PRO A 145 10.46 20.27 -5.96
C PRO A 145 11.54 21.01 -5.14
N SER A 146 11.26 21.28 -3.86
CA SER A 146 12.19 21.96 -2.95
C SER A 146 13.40 21.11 -2.56
N SER A 147 13.27 19.78 -2.60
CA SER A 147 14.34 18.83 -2.27
C SER A 147 14.87 18.09 -3.50
N ALA A 148 14.60 18.59 -4.70
CA ALA A 148 14.99 17.93 -5.94
C ALA A 148 16.50 17.73 -6.05
N ILE A 149 16.90 16.53 -6.48
CA ILE A 149 18.31 16.22 -6.75
C ILE A 149 18.69 16.88 -8.07
N ARG A 150 19.68 17.78 -8.01
CA ARG A 150 20.14 18.58 -9.15
C ARG A 150 21.48 18.09 -9.67
N LEU A 151 21.51 17.57 -10.89
CA LEU A 151 22.74 17.08 -11.55
C LEU A 151 23.37 18.11 -12.49
N ASN A 152 23.39 19.37 -12.06
CA ASN A 152 23.96 20.49 -12.83
C ASN A 152 25.44 20.78 -12.54
N ASN A 153 26.04 20.08 -11.56
CA ASN A 153 27.44 20.23 -11.19
C ASN A 153 28.09 18.85 -10.92
N GLU A 154 29.42 18.79 -11.05
CA GLU A 154 30.19 17.53 -10.91
C GLU A 154 30.17 16.96 -9.49
N GLN A 155 30.10 17.79 -8.47
CA GLN A 155 30.08 17.34 -7.08
C GLN A 155 28.80 16.53 -6.78
N ASN A 156 27.63 17.04 -7.18
CA ASN A 156 26.36 16.33 -7.03
C ASN A 156 26.32 15.05 -7.87
N LYS A 157 26.90 15.08 -9.07
CA LYS A 157 26.99 13.91 -9.94
C LYS A 157 27.84 12.80 -9.31
N ALA A 158 28.98 13.16 -8.71
CA ALA A 158 29.86 12.23 -8.00
C ALA A 158 29.17 11.65 -6.75
N ALA A 159 28.59 12.52 -5.91
CA ALA A 159 27.87 12.11 -4.70
C ALA A 159 26.70 11.16 -5.01
N LEU A 160 25.90 11.45 -6.04
CA LEU A 160 24.81 10.56 -6.44
C LEU A 160 25.34 9.23 -7.00
N THR A 161 26.49 9.22 -7.66
CA THR A 161 27.11 7.98 -8.16
C THR A 161 27.54 7.08 -7.00
N GLU A 162 28.15 7.64 -5.96
CA GLU A 162 28.50 6.89 -4.74
C GLU A 162 27.25 6.33 -4.05
N VAL A 163 26.18 7.12 -3.96
CA VAL A 163 24.88 6.66 -3.45
C VAL A 163 24.33 5.50 -4.29
N PHE A 164 24.46 5.56 -5.62
CA PHE A 164 24.05 4.47 -6.50
C PHE A 164 24.87 3.20 -6.27
N GLU A 165 26.19 3.29 -6.09
CA GLU A 165 27.03 2.13 -5.81
C GLU A 165 26.64 1.45 -4.48
N ASN A 166 26.45 2.25 -3.44
CA ASN A 166 26.03 1.76 -2.12
C ASN A 166 24.66 1.08 -2.18
N ILE A 167 23.68 1.70 -2.84
CA ILE A 167 22.32 1.15 -2.95
C ILE A 167 22.29 -0.07 -3.85
N LEU A 168 23.05 -0.09 -4.95
CA LEU A 168 23.18 -1.26 -5.82
C LEU A 168 23.66 -2.48 -5.03
N SER A 169 24.72 -2.30 -4.23
CA SER A 169 25.25 -3.34 -3.33
C SER A 169 24.19 -3.84 -2.35
N CYS A 170 23.41 -2.94 -1.75
CA CYS A 170 22.29 -3.31 -0.89
C CYS A 170 21.22 -4.11 -1.63
N LEU A 171 20.78 -3.66 -2.81
CA LEU A 171 19.75 -4.34 -3.59
C LEU A 171 20.19 -5.76 -3.99
N GLN A 172 21.46 -5.94 -4.36
CA GLN A 172 22.04 -7.25 -4.66
C GLN A 172 22.14 -8.13 -3.41
N LYS A 173 22.62 -7.58 -2.28
CA LYS A 173 22.76 -8.30 -1.01
C LYS A 173 21.44 -8.90 -0.53
N PHE A 174 20.32 -8.20 -0.75
CA PHE A 174 18.99 -8.66 -0.37
C PHE A 174 18.23 -9.38 -1.50
N ASN A 175 18.91 -9.74 -2.61
CA ASN A 175 18.32 -10.42 -3.76
C ASN A 175 17.09 -9.70 -4.34
N LEU A 176 17.10 -8.37 -4.32
CA LEU A 176 16.06 -7.53 -4.93
C LEU A 176 16.30 -7.31 -6.43
N ILE A 177 17.55 -7.49 -6.83
CA ILE A 177 18.06 -7.49 -8.21
C ILE A 177 19.16 -8.57 -8.34
N GLY A 178 19.46 -9.01 -9.57
CA GLY A 178 20.54 -9.96 -9.85
C GLY A 178 21.94 -9.39 -9.59
N LYS A 179 22.90 -10.26 -9.25
CA LYS A 179 24.30 -9.89 -8.98
C LYS A 179 25.06 -9.47 -10.24
N GLU A 180 24.55 -9.82 -11.40
CA GLU A 180 25.08 -9.49 -12.72
C GLU A 180 24.86 -8.02 -13.12
N HIS A 181 23.94 -7.32 -12.44
CA HIS A 181 23.66 -5.92 -12.73
C HIS A 181 24.76 -5.01 -12.18
N ASN A 182 25.29 -4.14 -13.03
CA ASN A 182 26.33 -3.18 -12.68
C ASN A 182 25.99 -1.82 -13.26
N LEU A 183 26.50 -0.75 -12.65
CA LEU A 183 26.44 0.59 -13.25
C LEU A 183 27.20 0.54 -14.58
N ARG A 184 26.53 0.92 -15.67
CA ARG A 184 27.11 0.85 -17.02
C ARG A 184 28.26 1.84 -17.14
N THR A 185 29.40 1.42 -17.67
CA THR A 185 30.44 2.36 -18.10
C THR A 185 29.88 3.31 -19.16
N VAL A 186 30.09 4.60 -18.95
CA VAL A 186 29.68 5.66 -19.89
C VAL A 186 30.87 6.05 -20.75
N ASN A 187 30.62 6.20 -22.05
CA ASN A 187 31.60 6.71 -22.99
C ASN A 187 31.61 8.26 -22.94
N ARG A 188 32.79 8.88 -23.06
CA ARG A 188 32.97 10.33 -23.29
C ARG A 188 32.51 11.27 -22.16
N GLY A 189 32.98 11.05 -20.92
CA GLY A 189 32.92 12.08 -19.88
C GLY A 189 31.53 12.42 -19.32
N GLU A 190 30.48 11.68 -19.72
CA GLU A 190 29.18 11.74 -19.05
C GLU A 190 29.29 11.10 -17.66
N ALA A 191 28.73 11.73 -16.63
CA ALA A 191 28.67 11.12 -15.31
C ALA A 191 27.63 10.00 -15.25
N LEU A 192 27.99 8.89 -14.59
CA LEU A 192 27.15 7.70 -14.42
C LEU A 192 25.74 8.04 -13.93
N SER A 193 25.67 8.90 -12.93
CA SER A 193 24.40 9.33 -12.33
C SER A 193 23.49 10.06 -13.33
N SER A 194 24.05 10.94 -14.17
CA SER A 194 23.29 11.65 -15.21
C SER A 194 22.82 10.70 -16.32
N ALA A 195 23.69 9.78 -16.72
CA ALA A 195 23.40 8.78 -17.75
C ALA A 195 22.29 7.81 -17.32
N LEU A 196 22.28 7.42 -16.05
CA LEU A 196 21.23 6.56 -15.50
C LEU A 196 19.91 7.31 -15.45
N MET A 197 19.88 8.49 -14.81
CA MET A 197 18.63 9.23 -14.56
C MET A 197 17.93 9.69 -15.85
N SER A 198 18.70 10.08 -16.87
CA SER A 198 18.16 10.53 -18.17
C SER A 198 17.48 9.41 -18.98
N ARG A 199 17.73 8.13 -18.65
CA ARG A 199 17.21 6.97 -19.41
C ARG A 199 15.99 6.33 -18.78
N LEU A 200 15.51 6.83 -17.63
CA LEU A 200 14.37 6.29 -16.88
C LEU A 200 13.01 6.72 -17.48
N ASN A 201 12.84 6.56 -18.80
CA ASN A 201 11.70 7.09 -19.55
C ASN A 201 10.35 6.45 -19.16
N SER A 202 10.36 5.19 -18.71
CA SER A 202 9.15 4.50 -18.24
C SER A 202 8.83 4.75 -16.76
N LEU A 203 9.79 5.27 -15.99
CA LEU A 203 9.64 5.43 -14.55
C LEU A 203 8.48 6.36 -14.16
N PRO A 204 8.22 7.51 -14.83
CA PRO A 204 7.04 8.32 -14.54
C PRO A 204 5.75 7.49 -14.62
N ARG A 205 5.55 6.73 -15.70
CA ARG A 205 4.32 5.92 -15.90
C ARG A 205 4.19 4.81 -14.85
N LYS A 206 5.29 4.12 -14.54
CA LYS A 206 5.32 3.01 -13.56
C LYS A 206 5.17 3.47 -12.11
N THR A 207 5.31 4.76 -11.85
CA THR A 207 5.21 5.39 -10.52
C THR A 207 4.01 6.33 -10.41
N ASN A 208 3.01 6.20 -11.30
CA ASN A 208 1.83 7.06 -11.34
C ASN A 208 2.18 8.57 -11.41
N HIS A 209 3.21 8.88 -12.20
CA HIS A 209 3.78 10.21 -12.39
C HIS A 209 4.27 10.90 -11.11
N TYR A 210 4.50 10.14 -10.03
CA TYR A 210 5.20 10.68 -8.88
C TYR A 210 6.65 10.99 -9.23
N TYR A 211 7.33 10.15 -10.02
CA TYR A 211 8.67 10.49 -10.48
C TYR A 211 8.63 11.65 -11.49
N ILE A 212 9.37 12.72 -11.17
CA ILE A 212 9.60 13.88 -12.01
C ILE A 212 11.08 13.97 -12.35
N GLY A 213 11.42 13.89 -13.63
CA GLY A 213 12.73 14.20 -14.16
C GLY A 213 12.61 15.34 -15.18
N LYS A 214 12.88 16.58 -14.77
CA LYS A 214 12.79 17.77 -15.64
C LYS A 214 14.15 18.44 -15.75
N GLY A 215 14.76 18.37 -16.93
CA GLY A 215 16.12 18.89 -17.14
C GLY A 215 17.12 18.11 -16.29
N SER A 216 17.78 18.78 -15.35
CA SER A 216 18.73 18.19 -14.41
C SER A 216 18.14 17.93 -13.02
N GLU A 217 16.84 18.15 -12.82
CA GLU A 217 16.16 18.02 -11.53
C GLU A 217 15.36 16.72 -11.46
N TYR A 218 15.59 15.94 -10.41
CA TYR A 218 14.96 14.64 -10.21
C TYR A 218 14.38 14.50 -8.80
N TYR A 219 13.11 14.11 -8.70
CA TYR A 219 12.42 13.88 -7.42
C TYR A 219 11.16 13.03 -7.60
N PHE A 220 10.56 12.63 -6.48
CA PHE A 220 9.23 12.04 -6.38
C PHE A 220 8.24 13.04 -5.80
N ASP A 221 7.17 13.41 -6.48
CA ASP A 221 6.12 14.27 -5.93
C ASP A 221 5.21 13.49 -4.95
N ILE A 222 5.74 13.26 -3.75
CA ILE A 222 5.07 12.49 -2.69
C ILE A 222 4.86 13.27 -1.39
N GLU A 223 5.09 14.58 -1.40
CA GLU A 223 4.74 15.45 -0.28
C GLU A 223 3.36 16.09 -0.45
N LYS A 224 2.69 16.31 0.67
CA LYS A 224 1.44 17.08 0.75
C LYS A 224 1.45 17.89 2.04
N ASN A 225 1.32 19.21 1.92
CA ASN A 225 1.37 20.13 3.06
C ASN A 225 2.64 19.95 3.91
N ASN A 226 3.81 19.86 3.25
CA ASN A 226 5.13 19.64 3.87
C ASN A 226 5.26 18.34 4.69
N ASN A 227 4.34 17.41 4.52
CA ASN A 227 4.40 16.08 5.12
C ASN A 227 4.46 15.04 4.01
N ILE A 228 5.17 13.94 4.27
CA ILE A 228 5.21 12.81 3.35
C ILE A 228 3.79 12.20 3.25
N ASP A 229 3.28 12.05 2.03
CA ASP A 229 2.08 11.27 1.76
C ASP A 229 2.42 9.79 1.89
N GLU A 230 2.13 9.22 3.06
CA GLU A 230 2.40 7.83 3.40
C GLU A 230 1.83 6.85 2.36
N LYS A 231 0.69 7.17 1.73
CA LYS A 231 0.08 6.28 0.74
C LYS A 231 0.93 6.21 -0.52
N LYS A 232 1.43 7.36 -0.98
CA LYS A 232 2.32 7.44 -2.14
C LYS A 232 3.67 6.78 -1.84
N LEU A 233 4.25 7.02 -0.66
CA LEU A 233 5.51 6.39 -0.25
C LEU A 233 5.37 4.87 -0.18
N LEU A 234 4.32 4.38 0.48
CA LEU A 234 4.06 2.94 0.59
C LEU A 234 3.89 2.30 -0.80
N PHE A 235 3.18 2.96 -1.71
CA PHE A 235 3.07 2.52 -3.09
C PHE A 235 4.46 2.39 -3.76
N LEU A 236 5.34 3.40 -3.67
CA LEU A 236 6.68 3.34 -4.25
C LEU A 236 7.52 2.20 -3.65
N LEU A 237 7.53 2.06 -2.32
CA LEU A 237 8.25 0.98 -1.65
C LEU A 237 7.76 -0.40 -2.11
N ARG A 238 6.44 -0.56 -2.28
CA ARG A 238 5.87 -1.80 -2.80
C ARG A 238 6.35 -2.14 -4.21
N ARG A 239 6.53 -1.13 -5.06
CA ARG A 239 7.04 -1.29 -6.43
C ARG A 239 8.51 -1.68 -6.45
N ILE A 240 9.30 -1.18 -5.50
CA ILE A 240 10.73 -1.52 -5.35
C ILE A 240 10.89 -2.96 -4.84
N PHE A 241 10.21 -3.30 -3.75
CA PHE A 241 10.43 -4.54 -3.01
C PHE A 241 9.57 -5.73 -3.48
N ILE A 242 8.58 -5.54 -4.36
CA ILE A 242 7.65 -6.58 -4.84
C ILE A 242 7.16 -7.45 -3.67
N ILE A 243 6.26 -6.88 -2.87
CA ILE A 243 5.86 -7.40 -1.55
C ILE A 243 5.30 -8.84 -1.56
N THR A 244 4.89 -9.39 -2.70
CA THR A 244 4.28 -10.72 -2.79
C THR A 244 5.18 -11.90 -2.39
N THR A 245 6.46 -11.70 -2.07
CA THR A 245 7.32 -12.80 -1.56
C THR A 245 8.30 -12.41 -0.43
N GLN A 246 8.36 -11.14 0.01
CA GLN A 246 9.46 -10.67 0.88
C GLN A 246 9.04 -9.81 2.10
N ILE A 247 7.82 -10.00 2.62
CA ILE A 247 7.40 -9.38 3.91
C ILE A 247 8.34 -9.80 5.06
N VAL A 248 8.94 -10.99 4.99
CA VAL A 248 9.92 -11.50 5.97
C VAL A 248 11.25 -10.73 5.92
N THR A 249 11.67 -10.27 4.73
CA THR A 249 12.94 -9.56 4.54
C THR A 249 12.86 -8.11 4.99
N MET A 250 11.70 -7.45 4.81
CA MET A 250 11.49 -6.05 5.17
C MET A 250 11.59 -5.79 6.69
N LYS A 251 11.11 -6.74 7.51
CA LYS A 251 11.28 -6.69 8.98
C LYS A 251 12.76 -6.76 9.41
N LYS A 252 13.64 -7.38 8.61
CA LYS A 252 15.08 -7.46 8.91
C LYS A 252 15.85 -6.20 8.49
N CYS A 253 15.51 -5.58 7.36
CA CYS A 253 16.19 -4.37 6.90
C CYS A 253 15.91 -3.14 7.78
N ILE A 254 14.64 -2.90 8.14
CA ILE A 254 14.27 -1.70 8.91
C ILE A 254 14.83 -1.77 10.34
N ARG A 255 14.92 -2.97 10.92
CA ARG A 255 15.47 -3.17 12.27
C ARG A 255 16.97 -2.90 12.35
N ASN A 256 17.71 -3.11 11.25
CA ASN A 256 19.17 -2.92 11.20
C ASN A 256 19.59 -1.50 10.78
N TYR A 257 18.65 -0.64 10.36
CA TYR A 257 18.94 0.75 10.02
C TYR A 257 18.58 1.72 11.15
N LEU A 258 17.86 1.23 12.17
CA LEU A 258 17.42 1.99 13.35
C LEU A 258 18.14 1.54 14.64
N THR A 259 19.21 0.74 14.50
CA THR A 259 20.15 0.32 15.55
C THR A 259 21.56 0.51 15.04
#